data_AF-A0A554RU89-F1
#
_entry.id   AF-A0A554RU89-F1
#
_cell.length_a   1.000
_cell.length_b   1.000
_cell.length_c   1.000
_cell.angle_alpha   90.00
_cell.angle_beta   90.00
_cell.angle_gamma   90.00
#
_symmetry.space_group_name_H-M   'P 1'
#
loop_
_entity.id
_entity.type
_entity.pdbx_description
1 polymer ?
#
loop_
_entity_poly.entity_id
_entity_poly.type
_entity_poly.pdbx_seq_one_letter_code
_entity_poly.pdbx_strand_id
1 'polypeptide(L)'
;MREITSPSTVTDARVTRCTTARMRASVRVGPQAISDRMALMAFEIPPDLHQDVMPLAWLLGHWHGNGRGDYPTIEEFGFEQDIAFTHDTRPFLHYFSQTWITDEDGDRVRPGALETGFIRAAGEGKVEMVLAHPTGYAEIWYGEIDGPRLTLSTDVIARTETAKEYTAGQRMYGLVEGNLMYAYDMAAEGQPLQSHLWGKLARV
;
A
#
# COMPACT_ATOMS: atom_id res chain seq x y z
N MET A 1 -32.43 55.80 18.91
CA MET A 1 -32.84 55.81 20.33
C MET A 1 -34.18 56.54 20.41
N ARG A 2 -35.15 55.95 21.14
CA ARG A 2 -36.57 56.33 21.35
C ARG A 2 -37.61 55.50 20.59
N GLU A 3 -37.85 54.33 21.19
CA GLU A 3 -39.12 53.70 21.57
C GLU A 3 -40.42 54.17 20.88
N ILE A 4 -41.12 53.20 20.28
CA ILE A 4 -42.55 53.26 19.99
C ILE A 4 -43.22 52.06 20.68
N THR A 5 -44.30 52.39 21.37
CA THR A 5 -45.15 51.62 22.26
C THR A 5 -45.93 50.48 21.59
N SER A 6 -46.05 49.35 22.29
CA SER A 6 -47.07 48.28 22.14
C SER A 6 -48.49 48.81 22.44
N PRO A 7 -49.60 48.18 21.97
CA PRO A 7 -50.08 46.87 22.48
C PRO A 7 -50.77 45.95 21.45
N SER A 8 -50.84 44.65 21.74
CA SER A 8 -51.73 43.72 21.04
C SER A 8 -52.35 42.70 21.99
N THR A 9 -53.63 42.51 21.72
CA THR A 9 -54.71 41.84 22.45
C THR A 9 -54.54 40.33 22.65
N VAL A 10 -55.24 39.81 23.66
CA VAL A 10 -55.40 38.41 24.07
C VAL A 10 -56.43 37.67 23.18
N THR A 11 -56.28 36.34 23.11
CA THR A 11 -57.29 35.25 22.89
C THR A 11 -57.23 34.55 21.52
N ASP A 12 -56.77 33.29 21.48
CA ASP A 12 -57.66 32.11 21.44
C ASP A 12 -56.85 30.80 21.48
N ALA A 13 -57.38 29.83 22.21
CA ALA A 13 -56.82 28.51 22.41
C ALA A 13 -57.25 27.56 21.29
N ARG A 14 -56.32 26.74 20.79
CA ARG A 14 -56.67 25.42 20.24
C ARG A 14 -55.49 24.47 20.33
N VAL A 15 -55.66 23.49 21.22
CA VAL A 15 -54.78 22.35 21.43
C VAL A 15 -55.00 21.34 20.31
N THR A 16 -53.96 21.04 19.54
CA THR A 16 -53.93 19.86 18.66
C THR A 16 -52.72 19.01 19.02
N ARG A 17 -53.00 17.81 19.55
CA ARG A 17 -52.01 16.77 19.83
C ARG A 17 -51.47 16.22 18.51
N CYS A 18 -50.15 16.07 18.40
CA CYS A 18 -49.54 15.16 17.44
C CYS A 18 -48.49 14.30 18.13
N THR A 19 -48.60 13.00 17.88
CA THR A 19 -48.10 11.88 18.67
C THR A 19 -46.62 11.62 18.40
N THR A 20 -45.82 11.47 19.46
CA THR A 20 -44.40 11.11 19.37
C THR A 20 -44.26 9.60 19.15
N ALA A 21 -43.83 9.17 17.96
CA ALA A 21 -43.48 7.78 17.69
C ALA A 21 -42.01 7.52 18.05
N ARG A 22 -41.76 6.74 19.10
CA ARG A 22 -40.43 6.19 19.43
C ARG A 22 -40.16 4.96 18.56
N MET A 23 -39.18 5.05 17.67
CA MET A 23 -38.66 3.90 16.93
C MET A 23 -37.54 3.26 17.75
N ARG A 24 -37.76 2.06 18.29
CA ARG A 24 -36.70 1.21 18.87
C ARG A 24 -36.15 0.33 17.77
N ALA A 25 -34.95 0.62 17.28
CA ALA A 25 -34.20 -0.30 16.44
C ALA A 25 -33.56 -1.38 17.33
N SER A 26 -34.07 -2.61 17.24
CA SER A 26 -33.40 -3.79 17.79
C SER A 26 -32.48 -4.34 16.70
N VAL A 27 -31.19 -4.05 16.80
CA VAL A 27 -30.16 -4.70 15.98
C VAL A 27 -29.90 -6.08 16.60
N ARG A 28 -30.44 -7.13 15.99
CA ARG A 28 -29.96 -8.50 16.26
C ARG A 28 -28.74 -8.74 15.37
N VAL A 29 -27.56 -8.77 15.98
CA VAL A 29 -26.35 -9.26 15.33
C VAL A 29 -26.46 -10.78 15.30
N GLY A 30 -26.68 -11.35 14.11
CA GLY A 30 -26.67 -12.80 13.91
C GLY A 30 -25.25 -13.38 14.05
N PRO A 31 -25.11 -14.68 14.37
CA PRO A 31 -23.82 -15.34 14.56
C PRO A 31 -22.92 -15.31 13.30
N GLN A 32 -23.50 -15.03 12.12
CA GLN A 32 -22.78 -14.87 10.85
C GLN A 32 -21.80 -13.68 10.86
N ALA A 33 -22.14 -12.57 11.55
CA ALA A 33 -21.33 -11.36 11.55
C ALA A 33 -20.02 -11.49 12.33
N ILE A 34 -19.91 -12.52 13.18
CA ILE A 34 -18.69 -12.87 13.91
C ILE A 34 -17.78 -13.75 13.03
N SER A 35 -18.36 -14.54 12.11
CA SER A 35 -17.60 -15.36 11.16
C SER A 35 -16.86 -14.52 10.12
N ASP A 36 -17.48 -13.43 9.63
CA ASP A 36 -16.85 -12.55 8.62
C ASP A 36 -15.75 -11.65 9.19
N ARG A 37 -15.74 -11.39 10.50
CA ARG A 37 -14.69 -10.60 11.17
C ARG A 37 -13.49 -11.43 11.64
N MET A 38 -13.54 -12.76 11.50
CA MET A 38 -12.47 -13.68 11.90
C MET A 38 -11.84 -14.43 10.71
N ALA A 39 -12.19 -14.07 9.48
CA ALA A 39 -11.30 -14.31 8.37
C ALA A 39 -10.09 -13.38 8.55
N LEU A 40 -9.09 -13.81 9.34
CA LEU A 40 -7.71 -13.55 8.95
C LEU A 40 -7.69 -13.85 7.45
N MET A 41 -7.44 -12.84 6.62
CA MET A 41 -7.44 -12.97 5.16
C MET A 41 -6.38 -13.98 4.73
N ALA A 42 -6.72 -15.27 4.85
CA ALA A 42 -5.95 -16.36 4.35
C ALA A 42 -5.98 -16.19 2.84
N PHE A 43 -4.84 -15.82 2.27
CA PHE A 43 -4.71 -15.82 0.82
C PHE A 43 -4.80 -17.28 0.38
N GLU A 44 -5.62 -17.54 -0.64
CA GLU A 44 -5.68 -18.87 -1.25
C GLU A 44 -4.58 -18.95 -2.31
N ILE A 45 -3.80 -20.03 -2.27
CA ILE A 45 -2.78 -20.28 -3.29
C ILE A 45 -3.50 -20.73 -4.57
N PRO A 46 -3.33 -20.02 -5.70
CA PRO A 46 -3.94 -20.41 -6.96
C PRO A 46 -3.48 -21.83 -7.36
N PRO A 47 -4.40 -22.74 -7.74
CA PRO A 47 -4.05 -24.12 -8.06
C PRO A 47 -3.18 -24.27 -9.31
N ASP A 48 -3.13 -23.23 -10.14
CA ASP A 48 -2.35 -23.10 -11.37
C ASP A 48 -1.05 -22.30 -11.17
N LEU A 49 -0.68 -21.98 -9.93
CA LEU A 49 0.61 -21.36 -9.62
C LEU A 49 1.76 -22.33 -9.91
N HIS A 50 2.77 -21.85 -10.64
CA HIS A 50 3.94 -22.66 -10.95
C HIS A 50 4.71 -23.04 -9.67
N GLN A 51 5.11 -24.31 -9.56
CA GLN A 51 5.78 -24.84 -8.35
C GLN A 51 7.01 -24.03 -7.93
N ASP A 52 7.80 -23.55 -8.89
CA ASP A 52 9.03 -22.79 -8.61
C ASP A 52 8.77 -21.46 -7.89
N VAL A 53 7.59 -20.85 -8.08
CA VAL A 53 7.22 -19.58 -7.41
C VAL A 53 6.31 -19.78 -6.20
N MET A 54 6.02 -21.03 -5.80
CA MET A 54 5.28 -21.32 -4.57
C MET A 54 5.85 -20.64 -3.32
N PRO A 55 7.18 -20.54 -3.13
CA PRO A 55 7.75 -19.80 -1.99
C PRO A 55 7.40 -18.29 -1.98
N LEU A 56 7.00 -17.73 -3.13
CA LEU A 56 6.58 -16.34 -3.29
C LEU A 56 5.05 -16.17 -3.22
N ALA A 57 4.28 -17.25 -3.03
CA ALA A 57 2.82 -17.21 -3.11
C ALA A 57 2.19 -16.19 -2.15
N TRP A 58 2.84 -15.92 -1.02
CA TRP A 58 2.38 -14.94 -0.04
C TRP A 58 2.36 -13.49 -0.54
N LEU A 59 3.11 -13.18 -1.61
CA LEU A 59 3.11 -11.87 -2.27
C LEU A 59 1.91 -11.69 -3.21
N LEU A 60 1.38 -12.78 -3.79
CA LEU A 60 0.34 -12.72 -4.83
C LEU A 60 -0.86 -11.89 -4.39
N GLY A 61 -1.45 -11.14 -5.32
CA GLY A 61 -2.63 -10.30 -5.13
C GLY A 61 -2.33 -8.81 -5.18
N HIS A 62 -3.31 -8.02 -4.74
CA HIS A 62 -3.23 -6.58 -4.69
C HIS A 62 -3.00 -6.10 -3.25
N TRP A 63 -2.20 -5.07 -3.13
CA TRP A 63 -1.81 -4.45 -1.88
C TRP A 63 -1.98 -2.94 -1.99
N HIS A 64 -2.49 -2.35 -0.92
CA HIS A 64 -2.75 -0.93 -0.83
C HIS A 64 -2.35 -0.42 0.54
N GLY A 65 -1.72 0.74 0.59
CA GLY A 65 -1.44 1.41 1.86
C GLY A 65 -0.57 2.64 1.70
N ASN A 66 0.21 2.91 2.73
CA ASN A 66 1.01 4.12 2.83
C ASN A 66 2.44 3.80 3.25
N GLY A 67 3.32 4.72 2.93
CA GLY A 67 4.71 4.70 3.35
C GLY A 67 5.25 6.10 3.59
N ARG A 68 6.50 6.12 4.04
CA ARG A 68 7.26 7.35 4.24
C ARG A 68 8.61 7.20 3.55
N GLY A 69 9.13 8.34 3.12
CA GLY A 69 10.43 8.42 2.52
C GLY A 69 11.22 9.61 3.02
N ASP A 70 12.51 9.41 3.22
CA ASP A 70 13.47 10.45 3.53
C ASP A 70 14.81 10.13 2.88
N TYR A 71 15.65 11.15 2.71
CA TYR A 71 17.01 10.97 2.23
C TYR A 71 17.81 12.23 2.55
N PRO A 72 19.14 12.18 2.75
CA PRO A 72 19.93 13.36 3.12
C PRO A 72 19.81 14.57 2.18
N THR A 73 19.40 14.35 0.93
CA THR A 73 19.32 15.38 -0.12
C THR A 73 17.90 15.88 -0.39
N ILE A 74 16.89 15.39 0.32
CA ILE A 74 15.47 15.75 0.16
C ILE A 74 14.78 15.88 1.52
N GLU A 75 13.63 16.54 1.55
CA GLU A 75 12.77 16.56 2.74
C GLU A 75 12.03 15.23 2.90
N GLU A 76 11.64 14.91 4.13
CA GLU A 76 10.77 13.78 4.41
C GLU A 76 9.41 13.96 3.73
N PHE A 77 8.84 12.87 3.20
CA PHE A 77 7.55 12.88 2.53
C PHE A 77 6.72 11.63 2.86
N GLY A 78 5.40 11.80 2.84
CA GLY A 78 4.45 10.70 2.85
C GLY A 78 4.06 10.27 1.43
N PHE A 79 3.71 9.01 1.27
CA PHE A 79 3.10 8.54 0.03
C PHE A 79 2.05 7.46 0.27
N GLU A 80 1.10 7.40 -0.65
CA GLU A 80 0.18 6.30 -0.85
C GLU A 80 0.72 5.37 -1.94
N GLN A 81 0.43 4.07 -1.85
CA GLN A 81 0.97 3.08 -2.77
C GLN A 81 -0.02 1.95 -3.06
N ASP A 82 -0.06 1.58 -4.35
CA ASP A 82 -0.65 0.34 -4.84
C ASP A 82 0.45 -0.59 -5.35
N ILE A 83 0.39 -1.87 -4.98
CA ILE A 83 1.24 -2.93 -5.52
C ILE A 83 0.38 -4.09 -6.02
N ALA A 84 0.72 -4.64 -7.18
CA ALA A 84 0.14 -5.88 -7.69
C ALA A 84 1.24 -6.91 -7.95
N PHE A 85 1.04 -8.11 -7.42
CA PHE A 85 1.80 -9.30 -7.77
C PHE A 85 0.85 -10.29 -8.45
N THR A 86 1.09 -10.59 -9.72
CA THR A 86 0.24 -11.49 -10.51
C THR A 86 1.08 -12.60 -11.15
N HIS A 87 0.44 -13.64 -11.65
CA HIS A 87 1.11 -14.73 -12.38
C HIS A 87 0.26 -15.11 -13.60
N ASP A 88 0.90 -15.81 -14.54
CA ASP A 88 0.23 -16.37 -15.71
C ASP A 88 0.56 -17.86 -15.89
N THR A 89 0.80 -18.56 -14.77
CA THR A 89 1.14 -20.00 -14.65
C THR A 89 2.60 -20.37 -14.97
N ARG A 90 3.41 -19.42 -15.43
CA ARG A 90 4.85 -19.61 -15.68
C ARG A 90 5.69 -19.33 -14.42
N PRO A 91 6.99 -19.69 -14.39
CA PRO A 91 7.85 -19.55 -13.20
C PRO A 91 8.32 -18.11 -12.93
N PHE A 92 7.39 -17.17 -12.91
CA PHE A 92 7.63 -15.79 -12.48
C PHE A 92 6.34 -15.14 -11.95
N LEU A 93 6.51 -14.08 -11.16
CA LEU A 93 5.45 -13.13 -10.83
C LEU A 93 5.65 -11.85 -11.64
N HIS A 94 4.58 -11.31 -12.22
CA HIS A 94 4.57 -9.93 -12.70
C HIS A 94 4.37 -9.00 -11.50
N TYR A 95 5.19 -7.97 -11.43
CA TYR A 95 5.19 -6.96 -10.39
C TYR A 95 4.87 -5.60 -10.98
N PHE A 96 3.98 -4.87 -10.33
CA PHE A 96 3.67 -3.48 -10.63
C PHE A 96 3.49 -2.71 -9.33
N SER A 97 4.15 -1.56 -9.21
CA SER A 97 3.97 -0.64 -8.09
C SER A 97 3.80 0.78 -8.60
N GLN A 98 2.84 1.49 -8.02
CA GLN A 98 2.60 2.90 -8.28
C GLN A 98 2.39 3.64 -6.96
N THR A 99 3.01 4.80 -6.81
CA THR A 99 2.83 5.66 -5.64
C THR A 99 2.28 7.03 -5.99
N TRP A 100 1.74 7.70 -4.99
CA TRP A 100 1.30 9.09 -5.04
C TRP A 100 1.84 9.80 -3.80
N ILE A 101 2.44 10.98 -3.99
CA ILE A 101 2.88 11.80 -2.85
C ILE A 101 1.64 12.39 -2.19
N THR A 102 1.61 12.32 -0.86
CA THR A 102 0.51 12.83 -0.03
C THR A 102 0.94 14.05 0.77
N ASP A 103 -0.01 14.91 1.12
CA ASP A 103 0.19 15.96 2.10
C ASP A 103 0.03 15.44 3.54
N GLU A 104 0.01 16.35 4.51
CA GLU A 104 -0.14 16.04 5.95
C GLU A 104 -1.51 15.46 6.30
N ASP A 105 -2.55 15.76 5.51
CA ASP A 105 -3.90 15.25 5.68
C ASP A 105 -4.09 13.87 5.02
N GLY A 106 -3.10 13.43 4.23
CA GLY A 106 -3.09 12.15 3.52
C GLY A 106 -3.70 12.23 2.12
N ASP A 107 -3.98 13.42 1.61
CA ASP A 107 -4.56 13.62 0.29
C ASP A 107 -3.48 13.56 -0.80
N ARG A 108 -3.79 12.91 -1.93
CA ARG A 108 -2.87 12.79 -3.07
C ARG A 108 -2.60 14.15 -3.70
N VAL A 109 -1.34 14.58 -3.69
CA VAL A 109 -0.89 15.86 -4.27
C VAL A 109 -0.42 15.67 -5.71
N ARG A 110 0.31 14.58 -5.99
CA ARG A 110 0.84 14.26 -7.33
C ARG A 110 1.25 12.79 -7.46
N PRO A 111 1.39 12.27 -8.69
CA PRO A 111 2.05 10.98 -8.91
C PRO A 111 3.47 10.96 -8.30
N GLY A 112 3.81 9.80 -7.74
CA GLY A 112 5.12 9.47 -7.19
C GLY A 112 5.89 8.54 -8.12
N ALA A 113 6.57 7.56 -7.52
CA ALA A 113 7.33 6.54 -8.23
C ALA A 113 6.39 5.56 -8.94
N LEU A 114 6.87 4.98 -10.03
CA LEU A 114 6.22 3.89 -10.73
C LEU A 114 7.31 2.92 -11.17
N GLU A 115 7.08 1.63 -10.97
CA GLU A 115 8.03 0.59 -11.36
C GLU A 115 7.29 -0.68 -11.70
N THR A 116 7.83 -1.45 -12.65
CA THR A 116 7.24 -2.72 -13.05
C THR A 116 8.30 -3.67 -13.56
N GLY A 117 8.02 -4.96 -13.46
CA GLY A 117 8.88 -5.99 -14.01
C GLY A 117 8.51 -7.38 -13.51
N PHE A 118 9.49 -8.24 -13.31
CA PHE A 118 9.25 -9.66 -13.03
C PHE A 118 10.12 -10.17 -11.90
N ILE A 119 9.53 -10.96 -11.00
CA ILE A 119 10.21 -11.72 -9.96
C ILE A 119 10.28 -13.17 -10.42
N ARG A 120 11.48 -13.73 -10.54
CA ARG A 120 11.74 -15.07 -11.05
C ARG A 120 12.33 -15.93 -9.94
N ALA A 121 11.90 -17.18 -9.87
CA ALA A 121 12.54 -18.17 -9.02
C ALA A 121 13.83 -18.67 -9.68
N ALA A 122 14.94 -18.59 -8.96
CA ALA A 122 16.26 -19.06 -9.41
C ALA A 122 16.68 -20.40 -8.77
N GLY A 123 15.73 -21.07 -8.09
CA GLY A 123 15.95 -22.34 -7.39
C GLY A 123 16.52 -22.13 -5.98
N GLU A 124 16.36 -23.13 -5.10
CA GLU A 124 16.94 -23.14 -3.74
C GLU A 124 16.59 -21.90 -2.89
N GLY A 125 15.39 -21.34 -3.07
CA GLY A 125 14.97 -20.12 -2.35
C GLY A 125 15.58 -18.82 -2.88
N LYS A 126 16.40 -18.88 -3.94
CA LYS A 126 16.98 -17.70 -4.60
C LYS A 126 15.97 -17.06 -5.54
N VAL A 127 16.06 -15.74 -5.64
CA VAL A 127 15.15 -14.90 -6.43
C VAL A 127 15.94 -13.93 -7.28
N GLU A 128 15.48 -13.74 -8.51
CA GLU A 128 15.92 -12.68 -9.40
C GLU A 128 14.75 -11.71 -9.61
N MET A 129 15.02 -10.41 -9.63
CA MET A 129 14.01 -9.43 -10.02
C MET A 129 14.57 -8.51 -11.09
N VAL A 130 13.82 -8.33 -12.17
CA VAL A 130 14.11 -7.36 -13.22
C VAL A 130 13.10 -6.24 -13.14
N LEU A 131 13.56 -4.99 -13.15
CA LEU A 131 12.70 -3.81 -13.03
C LEU A 131 12.99 -2.78 -14.11
N ALA A 132 11.94 -2.04 -14.48
CA ALA A 132 12.03 -0.84 -15.29
C ALA A 132 11.27 0.31 -14.61
N HIS A 133 11.83 1.51 -14.73
CA HIS A 133 11.33 2.74 -14.13
C HIS A 133 11.16 3.82 -15.20
N PRO A 134 10.09 4.64 -15.17
CA PRO A 134 9.88 5.73 -16.12
C PRO A 134 10.90 6.87 -15.93
N THR A 135 11.64 6.88 -14.83
CA THR A 135 12.74 7.82 -14.54
C THR A 135 14.04 7.47 -15.26
N GLY A 136 14.07 6.40 -16.06
CA GLY A 136 15.21 6.04 -16.90
C GLY A 136 16.15 5.02 -16.27
N TYR A 137 15.63 4.14 -15.42
CA TYR A 137 16.38 3.03 -14.82
C TYR A 137 15.88 1.67 -15.32
N ALA A 138 16.82 0.75 -15.51
CA ALA A 138 16.56 -0.68 -15.58
C ALA A 138 17.47 -1.40 -14.59
N GLU A 139 16.94 -2.35 -13.84
CA GLU A 139 17.64 -2.95 -12.69
C GLU A 139 17.56 -4.47 -12.72
N ILE A 140 18.61 -5.11 -12.22
CA ILE A 140 18.65 -6.53 -11.88
C ILE A 140 18.94 -6.64 -10.39
N TRP A 141 18.10 -7.38 -9.68
CA TRP A 141 18.23 -7.66 -8.28
C TRP A 141 18.37 -9.17 -8.05
N TYR A 142 19.17 -9.54 -7.06
CA TYR A 142 19.26 -10.90 -6.54
C TYR A 142 18.87 -10.93 -5.08
N GLY A 143 18.31 -12.05 -4.66
CA GLY A 143 17.79 -12.19 -3.32
C GLY A 143 17.51 -13.61 -2.91
N GLU A 144 16.93 -13.71 -1.72
CA GLU A 144 16.56 -14.98 -1.10
C GLU A 144 15.26 -14.86 -0.32
N ILE A 145 14.59 -16.00 -0.18
CA ILE A 145 13.35 -16.15 0.59
C ILE A 145 13.68 -16.90 1.88
N ASP A 146 13.25 -16.35 3.00
CA ASP A 146 13.27 -16.99 4.32
C ASP A 146 11.88 -16.91 4.94
N GLY A 147 11.10 -17.97 4.78
CA GLY A 147 9.67 -17.98 5.15
C GLY A 147 8.91 -16.87 4.42
N PRO A 148 8.11 -16.04 5.11
CA PRO A 148 7.40 -14.93 4.50
C PRO A 148 8.24 -13.63 4.48
N ARG A 149 9.56 -13.76 4.25
CA ARG A 149 10.49 -12.64 4.08
C ARG A 149 11.24 -12.81 2.77
N LEU A 150 11.34 -11.73 2.00
CA LEU A 150 12.14 -11.64 0.77
C LEU A 150 13.15 -10.52 0.92
N THR A 151 14.44 -10.83 0.82
CA THR A 151 15.53 -9.85 0.80
C THR A 151 16.13 -9.78 -0.59
N LEU A 152 16.39 -8.57 -1.09
CA LEU A 152 16.91 -8.32 -2.44
C LEU A 152 18.02 -7.26 -2.37
N SER A 153 19.01 -7.36 -3.24
CA SER A 153 20.04 -6.34 -3.48
C SER A 153 20.28 -6.18 -4.97
N THR A 154 20.51 -4.94 -5.42
CA THR A 154 20.86 -4.67 -6.82
C THR A 154 22.23 -5.22 -7.17
N ASP A 155 22.35 -5.85 -8.33
CA ASP A 155 23.63 -6.20 -8.95
C ASP A 155 23.92 -5.30 -10.15
N VAL A 156 22.89 -5.00 -10.94
CA VAL A 156 23.00 -4.09 -12.08
C VAL A 156 21.96 -2.98 -11.97
N ILE A 157 22.42 -1.75 -12.14
CA ILE A 157 21.58 -0.58 -12.37
C ILE A 157 22.06 0.07 -13.66
N ALA A 158 21.27 -0.06 -14.72
CA ALA A 158 21.48 0.63 -15.98
C ALA A 158 20.66 1.93 -15.99
N ARG A 159 21.32 3.04 -16.34
CA ARG A 159 20.72 4.38 -16.30
C ARG A 159 20.79 5.02 -17.68
N THR A 160 19.70 5.67 -18.09
CA THR A 160 19.72 6.56 -19.25
C THR A 160 20.48 7.86 -18.92
N GLU A 161 20.95 8.58 -19.94
CA GLU A 161 21.80 9.78 -19.78
C GLU A 161 21.20 10.86 -18.87
N THR A 162 19.89 11.02 -18.87
CA THR A 162 19.19 12.06 -18.09
C THR A 162 18.77 11.60 -16.69
N ALA A 163 19.00 10.34 -16.33
CA ALA A 163 18.57 9.80 -15.05
C ALA A 163 19.52 10.25 -13.92
N LYS A 164 18.96 10.45 -12.72
CA LYS A 164 19.73 10.84 -11.53
C LYS A 164 20.73 9.75 -11.12
N GLU A 165 21.67 10.10 -10.24
CA GLU A 165 22.61 9.12 -9.72
C GLU A 165 21.95 8.20 -8.71
N TYR A 166 21.95 6.91 -9.04
CA TYR A 166 21.53 5.81 -8.18
C TYR A 166 22.46 4.62 -8.48
N THR A 167 23.07 4.05 -7.44
CA THR A 167 24.22 3.14 -7.57
C THR A 167 24.09 1.83 -6.81
N ALA A 168 23.22 1.76 -5.79
CA ALA A 168 22.90 0.51 -5.13
C ALA A 168 21.57 0.61 -4.39
N GLY A 169 20.82 -0.50 -4.32
CA GLY A 169 19.62 -0.62 -3.52
C GLY A 169 19.55 -1.94 -2.76
N GLN A 170 18.92 -1.93 -1.59
CA GLN A 170 18.55 -3.13 -0.83
C GLN A 170 17.08 -3.06 -0.42
N ARG A 171 16.33 -4.13 -0.68
CA ARG A 171 14.91 -4.21 -0.33
C ARG A 171 14.66 -5.40 0.59
N MET A 172 13.81 -5.21 1.57
CA MET A 172 13.26 -6.30 2.37
C MET A 172 11.74 -6.19 2.35
N TYR A 173 11.07 -7.27 1.97
CA TYR A 173 9.63 -7.45 2.15
C TYR A 173 9.37 -8.48 3.24
N GLY A 174 8.31 -8.28 4.02
CA GLY A 174 7.87 -9.23 5.03
C GLY A 174 6.35 -9.22 5.21
N LEU A 175 5.73 -10.39 5.34
CA LEU A 175 4.33 -10.50 5.72
C LEU A 175 4.21 -10.51 7.26
N VAL A 176 3.64 -9.45 7.83
CA VAL A 176 3.49 -9.27 9.28
C VAL A 176 2.02 -8.97 9.60
N GLU A 177 1.40 -9.85 10.39
CA GLU A 177 -0.02 -9.72 10.77
C GLU A 177 -0.95 -9.52 9.54
N GLY A 178 -0.64 -10.20 8.44
CA GLY A 178 -1.40 -10.10 7.17
C GLY A 178 -1.13 -8.84 6.34
N ASN A 179 -0.22 -7.97 6.77
CA ASN A 179 0.20 -6.78 6.02
C ASN A 179 1.54 -7.03 5.34
N LEU A 180 1.67 -6.56 4.10
CA LEU A 180 2.96 -6.47 3.41
C LEU A 180 3.70 -5.26 3.98
N MET A 181 4.79 -5.50 4.69
CA MET A 181 5.70 -4.46 5.13
C MET A 181 6.97 -4.52 4.32
N TYR A 182 7.56 -3.37 4.02
CA TYR A 182 8.86 -3.33 3.38
C TYR A 182 9.72 -2.17 3.85
N ALA A 183 11.03 -2.34 3.69
CA ALA A 183 12.02 -1.29 3.79
C ALA A 183 12.91 -1.31 2.53
N TYR A 184 13.34 -0.13 2.10
CA TYR A 184 14.19 0.09 0.95
C TYR A 184 15.32 1.05 1.32
N ASP A 185 16.53 0.55 1.23
CA ASP A 185 17.76 1.32 1.37
C ASP A 185 18.32 1.65 -0.01
N MET A 186 18.89 2.85 -0.14
CA MET A 186 19.36 3.40 -1.40
C MET A 186 20.73 4.05 -1.22
N ALA A 187 21.61 3.86 -2.20
CA ALA A 187 22.82 4.65 -2.44
C ALA A 187 22.63 5.45 -3.73
N ALA A 188 22.69 6.77 -3.62
CA ALA A 188 22.29 7.70 -4.67
C ALA A 188 22.84 9.08 -4.37
N GLU A 189 23.06 9.88 -5.42
CA GLU A 189 23.49 11.29 -5.33
C GLU A 189 24.69 11.48 -4.38
N GLY A 190 25.73 10.64 -4.54
CA GLY A 190 26.94 10.65 -3.73
C GLY A 190 26.81 10.15 -2.29
N GLN A 191 25.62 9.74 -1.85
CA GLN A 191 25.38 9.21 -0.51
C GLN A 191 25.58 7.68 -0.47
N PRO A 192 26.16 7.13 0.62
CA PRO A 192 26.28 5.69 0.79
C PRO A 192 24.90 5.05 1.02
N LEU A 193 24.85 3.73 0.89
CA LEU A 193 23.64 2.93 1.12
C LEU A 193 23.07 3.19 2.53
N GLN A 194 21.83 3.66 2.56
CA GLN A 194 21.10 3.97 3.80
C GLN A 194 19.59 3.93 3.58
N SER A 195 18.82 3.95 4.66
CA SER A 195 17.35 4.00 4.62
C SER A 195 16.85 5.09 3.67
N HIS A 196 15.86 4.73 2.85
CA HIS A 196 15.18 5.68 1.99
C HIS A 196 13.66 5.59 2.08
N LEU A 197 13.07 4.41 1.96
CA LEU A 197 11.61 4.22 2.01
C LEU A 197 11.22 3.07 2.93
N TRP A 198 10.04 3.18 3.53
CA TRP A 198 9.36 2.03 4.13
C TRP A 198 7.85 2.18 3.97
N GLY A 199 7.15 1.06 3.95
CA GLY A 199 5.71 1.04 3.76
C GLY A 199 5.03 -0.12 4.48
N LYS A 200 3.74 0.08 4.75
CA LYS A 200 2.83 -0.94 5.26
C LYS A 200 1.58 -0.96 4.39
N LEU A 201 1.32 -2.09 3.76
CA LEU A 201 0.21 -2.28 2.86
C LEU A 201 -0.70 -3.41 3.34
N ALA A 202 -2.00 -3.13 3.34
CA ALA A 202 -3.03 -4.12 3.53
C ALA A 202 -3.34 -4.80 2.19
N ARG A 203 -3.75 -6.07 2.26
CA ARG A 203 -4.28 -6.80 1.10
C ARG A 203 -5.67 -6.25 0.74
N VAL A 204 -5.97 -6.14 -0.56
CA VAL A 204 -7.28 -5.70 -1.08
C VAL A 204 -7.93 -6.73 -2.00
#